data_AF-A0A7C4C9B1-F1
#
_entry.id   AF-A0A7C4C9B1-F1
#
_cell.length_a   1.000
_cell.length_b   1.000
_cell.length_c   1.000
_cell.angle_alpha   90.00
_cell.angle_beta   90.00
_cell.angle_gamma   90.00
#
_symmetry.space_group_name_H-M   'P 1'
#
loop_
_entity.id
_entity.type
_entity.pdbx_description
1 polymer ?
#
loop_
_entity_poly.entity_id
_entity_poly.type
_entity_poly.pdbx_seq_one_letter_code
_entity_poly.pdbx_strand_id
1 'polypeptide(L)'
;SRLLCKTCHTAMAGIQTIGHSVDALRAAGFDALGCAPCHVTHARPDRVEPRLMWPLDGWGLESTQPGAVAAVAPEGYFAPTDRHCVLCHRSGGPVPPPGIATHPQVAMLNIQAPTEPGFLPLFDEQGEISPTGRIGCRTCHLTHGREQAAPLAVAEQGLPEREMRARRFHIRTFTGDNVCTTCHGNDALRRFIYFHDAARRTGPIDGRPR
;
A
#
# COMPACT_ATOMS: atom_id res chain seq x y z
N SER A 1 9.12 19.25 -15.85
CA SER A 1 8.50 20.35 -15.08
C SER A 1 8.62 20.04 -13.59
N ARG A 2 9.03 20.99 -12.74
CA ARG A 2 9.04 20.77 -11.29
C ARG A 2 7.60 20.73 -10.79
N LEU A 3 7.17 19.65 -10.13
CA LEU A 3 5.88 19.61 -9.44
C LEU A 3 5.85 20.71 -8.39
N LEU A 4 4.96 21.70 -8.54
CA LEU A 4 4.76 22.79 -7.58
C LEU A 4 4.56 22.27 -6.15
N CYS A 5 3.86 21.15 -5.98
CA CYS A 5 3.58 20.52 -4.70
C CYS A 5 4.87 20.13 -3.94
N LYS A 6 5.91 19.67 -4.64
CA LYS A 6 7.18 19.23 -4.03
C LYS A 6 8.01 20.37 -3.48
N THR A 7 7.69 21.62 -3.81
CA THR A 7 8.33 22.80 -3.20
C THR A 7 8.07 22.84 -1.69
N CYS A 8 6.87 22.43 -1.26
CA CYS A 8 6.49 22.39 0.16
C CYS A 8 6.47 20.96 0.71
N HIS A 9 6.11 19.96 -0.10
CA HIS A 9 6.03 18.55 0.29
C HIS A 9 7.29 17.78 -0.12
N THR A 10 8.45 18.24 0.37
CA THR A 10 9.76 17.66 0.00
C THR A 10 9.88 16.18 0.39
N ALA A 11 9.27 15.78 1.51
CA ALA A 11 9.24 14.39 1.97
C ALA A 11 8.57 13.41 0.98
N MET A 12 7.85 13.91 -0.03
CA MET A 12 7.19 13.10 -1.05
C MET A 12 8.07 12.90 -2.30
N ALA A 13 9.35 13.29 -2.26
CA ALA A 13 10.26 13.19 -3.39
C ALA A 13 10.45 11.74 -3.89
N GLY A 14 10.32 10.77 -2.99
CA GLY A 14 10.35 9.33 -3.30
C GLY A 14 9.32 8.89 -4.36
N ILE A 15 8.27 9.68 -4.64
CA ILE A 15 7.23 9.29 -5.59
C ILE A 15 7.77 9.06 -7.01
N GLN A 16 8.92 9.67 -7.32
CA GLN A 16 9.59 9.53 -8.62
C GLN A 16 10.23 8.13 -8.80
N THR A 17 10.53 7.42 -7.71
CA THR A 17 11.18 6.10 -7.75
C THR A 17 10.19 4.96 -7.90
N ILE A 18 8.90 5.26 -8.01
CA ILE A 18 7.81 4.29 -7.94
C ILE A 18 6.79 4.44 -9.08
N GLY A 19 5.84 3.50 -9.17
CA GLY A 19 4.85 3.44 -10.24
C GLY A 19 3.76 4.53 -10.17
N HIS A 20 3.75 5.33 -9.10
CA HIS A 20 2.85 6.47 -8.92
C HIS A 20 3.49 7.80 -9.34
N SER A 21 4.66 7.78 -9.98
CA SER A 21 5.22 9.00 -10.56
C SER A 21 4.31 9.56 -11.66
N VAL A 22 4.38 10.87 -11.89
CA VAL A 22 3.60 11.52 -12.95
C VAL A 22 3.85 10.86 -14.31
N ASP A 23 5.09 10.52 -14.61
CA ASP A 23 5.45 9.91 -15.90
C ASP A 23 4.90 8.49 -16.02
N ALA A 24 4.95 7.70 -14.94
CA ALA A 24 4.38 6.35 -14.92
C ALA A 24 2.85 6.38 -15.04
N LEU A 25 2.19 7.31 -14.37
CA LEU A 25 0.73 7.50 -14.48
C LEU A 25 0.34 7.95 -15.89
N ARG A 26 1.08 8.88 -16.51
CA ARG A 26 0.83 9.26 -17.91
C ARG A 26 1.03 8.10 -18.88
N ALA A 27 2.08 7.30 -18.67
CA ALA A 27 2.31 6.10 -19.48
C ALA A 27 1.19 5.06 -19.33
N ALA A 28 0.51 5.02 -18.18
CA ALA A 28 -0.68 4.22 -17.93
C ALA A 28 -2.00 4.87 -18.43
N GLY A 29 -1.92 6.02 -19.12
CA GLY A 29 -3.06 6.69 -19.74
C GLY A 29 -3.81 7.67 -18.83
N PHE A 30 -3.28 8.02 -17.66
CA PHE A 30 -3.88 9.02 -16.79
C PHE A 30 -3.49 10.44 -17.19
N ASP A 31 -4.43 11.38 -17.05
CA ASP A 31 -4.14 12.81 -17.08
C ASP A 31 -3.50 13.26 -15.75
N ALA A 32 -2.26 12.78 -15.52
CA ALA A 32 -1.53 13.10 -14.30
C ALA A 32 -0.87 14.48 -14.44
N LEU A 33 -1.27 15.40 -13.57
CA LEU A 33 -0.64 16.70 -13.37
C LEU A 33 -0.34 16.88 -11.88
N GLY A 34 0.94 17.05 -11.53
CA GLY A 34 1.26 17.22 -10.12
C GLY A 34 1.03 15.92 -9.35
N CYS A 35 0.27 16.01 -8.26
CA CYS A 35 -0.11 14.87 -7.44
C CYS A 35 -1.48 14.27 -7.84
N ALA A 36 -2.12 14.80 -8.88
CA ALA A 36 -3.28 14.17 -9.50
C ALA A 36 -2.87 12.84 -10.17
N PRO A 37 -3.74 11.82 -10.19
CA PRO A 37 -5.16 11.88 -9.82
C PRO A 37 -5.44 11.57 -8.35
N CYS A 38 -4.43 11.21 -7.57
CA CYS A 38 -4.62 10.81 -6.17
C CYS A 38 -5.04 11.98 -5.29
N HIS A 39 -4.52 13.19 -5.53
CA HIS A 39 -4.87 14.39 -4.77
C HIS A 39 -5.61 15.39 -5.65
N VAL A 40 -6.90 15.60 -5.36
CA VAL A 40 -7.79 16.48 -6.14
C VAL A 40 -8.06 17.77 -5.36
N THR A 41 -7.36 18.85 -5.72
CA THR A 41 -7.38 20.14 -4.98
C THR A 41 -8.61 21.00 -5.29
N HIS A 42 -9.28 20.75 -6.41
CA HIS A 42 -10.47 21.48 -6.87
C HIS A 42 -11.64 20.51 -7.11
N ALA A 43 -11.90 19.64 -6.13
CA ALA A 43 -13.07 18.76 -6.13
C ALA A 43 -14.24 19.41 -5.38
N ARG A 44 -15.46 18.97 -5.71
CA ARG A 44 -16.61 19.22 -4.84
C ARG A 44 -16.40 18.48 -3.50
N PRO A 45 -16.80 19.06 -2.35
CA PRO A 45 -16.58 18.42 -1.04
C PRO A 45 -17.20 17.02 -0.90
N ASP A 46 -18.27 16.72 -1.65
CA ASP A 46 -18.96 15.44 -1.67
C ASP A 46 -18.26 14.37 -2.54
N ARG A 47 -17.18 14.71 -3.23
CA ARG A 47 -16.45 13.83 -4.17
C ARG A 47 -15.00 13.59 -3.76
N VAL A 48 -14.61 14.07 -2.58
CA VAL A 48 -13.23 13.97 -2.08
C VAL A 48 -13.21 13.68 -0.60
N GLU A 49 -12.32 12.79 -0.18
CA GLU A 49 -12.01 12.59 1.24
C GLU A 49 -11.25 13.84 1.73
N PRO A 50 -11.79 14.60 2.69
CA PRO A 50 -11.31 15.95 3.00
C PRO A 50 -9.90 15.97 3.60
N ARG A 51 -9.41 14.89 4.22
CA ARG A 51 -8.10 14.87 4.91
C ARG A 51 -6.95 14.66 3.94
N LEU A 52 -7.12 13.75 2.99
CA LEU A 52 -6.09 13.32 2.05
C LEU A 52 -6.31 13.89 0.65
N MET A 53 -7.44 14.56 0.41
CA MET A 53 -7.87 15.01 -0.91
C MET A 53 -8.01 13.84 -1.91
N TRP A 54 -8.28 12.65 -1.39
CA TRP A 54 -8.41 11.46 -2.20
C TRP A 54 -9.78 11.38 -2.85
N PRO A 55 -9.88 11.08 -4.15
CA PRO A 55 -11.17 11.01 -4.82
C PRO A 55 -12.05 9.92 -4.18
N LEU A 56 -13.34 10.25 -3.98
CA LEU A 56 -14.38 9.32 -3.53
C LEU A 56 -15.11 8.66 -4.72
N ASP A 57 -14.60 8.85 -5.92
CA ASP A 57 -15.15 8.33 -7.15
C ASP A 57 -14.13 8.51 -8.26
N GLY A 58 -14.17 7.63 -9.25
CA GLY A 58 -13.25 7.70 -10.37
C GLY A 58 -13.24 6.42 -11.18
N TRP A 59 -12.97 6.58 -12.48
CA TRP A 59 -12.72 5.47 -13.41
C TRP A 59 -13.84 4.41 -13.40
N GLY A 60 -15.09 4.86 -13.40
CA GLY A 60 -16.28 3.99 -13.46
C GLY A 60 -16.71 3.35 -12.13
N LEU A 61 -16.08 3.69 -10.99
CA LEU A 61 -16.58 3.34 -9.66
C LEU A 61 -17.00 4.61 -8.91
N GLU A 62 -18.26 4.67 -8.51
CA GLU A 62 -18.70 5.58 -7.46
C GLU A 62 -18.22 4.99 -6.12
N SER A 63 -17.12 5.51 -5.56
CA SER A 63 -16.60 5.07 -4.25
C SER A 63 -17.46 5.55 -3.07
N THR A 64 -18.61 6.17 -3.35
CA THR A 64 -19.60 6.62 -2.35
C THR A 64 -20.50 5.48 -1.85
N GLN A 65 -20.51 4.32 -2.52
CA GLN A 65 -21.24 3.14 -2.07
C GLN A 65 -20.27 2.18 -1.35
N PRO A 66 -20.48 1.87 -0.05
CA PRO A 66 -19.68 0.91 0.72
C PRO A 66 -19.52 -0.48 0.07
N GLY A 67 -20.35 -0.82 -0.94
CA GLY A 67 -20.29 -2.08 -1.69
C GLY A 67 -19.61 -2.03 -3.07
N ALA A 68 -19.40 -0.87 -3.69
CA ALA A 68 -18.80 -0.78 -5.04
C ALA A 68 -17.33 -1.24 -5.04
N VAL A 69 -16.65 -1.00 -3.93
CA VAL A 69 -15.28 -1.45 -3.64
C VAL A 69 -15.25 -2.94 -3.32
N ALA A 70 -16.21 -3.45 -2.55
CA ALA A 70 -16.31 -4.87 -2.22
C ALA A 70 -16.59 -5.75 -3.45
N ALA A 71 -17.27 -5.22 -4.48
CA ALA A 71 -17.55 -5.95 -5.71
C ALA A 71 -16.34 -6.15 -6.63
N VAL A 72 -15.29 -5.34 -6.49
CA VAL A 72 -14.09 -5.38 -7.36
C VAL A 72 -12.81 -5.81 -6.62
N ALA A 73 -12.88 -5.92 -5.30
CA ALA A 73 -11.73 -6.22 -4.47
C ALA A 73 -11.76 -7.72 -4.07
N PRO A 74 -10.61 -8.43 -4.12
CA PRO A 74 -10.56 -9.88 -3.87
C PRO A 74 -11.01 -10.23 -2.45
N GLU A 75 -11.67 -11.38 -2.26
CA GLU A 75 -12.28 -11.78 -0.97
C GLU A 75 -11.41 -11.48 0.27
N GLY A 76 -11.96 -10.69 1.19
CA GLY A 76 -11.30 -10.17 2.37
C GLY A 76 -11.84 -8.76 2.66
N TYR A 77 -12.23 -8.48 3.90
CA TYR A 77 -12.66 -7.12 4.25
C TYR A 77 -11.48 -6.15 4.07
N PHE A 78 -11.68 -5.18 3.19
CA PHE A 78 -10.75 -4.09 2.98
C PHE A 78 -11.00 -3.03 4.03
N ALA A 79 -9.94 -2.57 4.70
CA ALA A 79 -10.05 -1.37 5.51
C ALA A 79 -10.63 -0.24 4.63
N PRO A 80 -11.47 0.66 5.16
CA PRO A 80 -12.00 1.80 4.41
C PRO A 80 -10.93 2.60 3.68
N THR A 81 -9.69 2.56 4.17
CA THR A 81 -8.51 3.17 3.53
C THR A 81 -8.15 2.59 2.17
N ASP A 82 -8.46 1.33 1.94
CA ASP A 82 -8.01 0.59 0.76
C ASP A 82 -8.92 0.86 -0.43
N ARG A 83 -10.11 1.43 -0.19
CA ARG A 83 -11.05 1.85 -1.24
C ARG A 83 -10.38 2.67 -2.33
N HIS A 84 -9.44 3.54 -1.94
CA HIS A 84 -8.73 4.41 -2.87
C HIS A 84 -7.66 3.66 -3.68
N CYS A 85 -7.04 2.63 -3.10
CA CYS A 85 -6.06 1.79 -3.79
C CYS A 85 -6.73 0.96 -4.89
N VAL A 86 -7.89 0.37 -4.58
CA VAL A 86 -8.64 -0.52 -5.49
C VAL A 86 -9.48 0.23 -6.54
N LEU A 87 -9.53 1.57 -6.48
CA LEU A 87 -9.99 2.36 -7.63
C LEU A 87 -9.14 2.07 -8.88
N CYS A 88 -7.83 1.90 -8.71
CA CYS A 88 -6.91 1.56 -9.80
C CYS A 88 -6.49 0.09 -9.78
N HIS A 89 -6.18 -0.46 -8.60
CA HIS A 89 -5.70 -1.83 -8.41
C HIS A 89 -6.85 -2.84 -8.34
N ARG A 90 -7.43 -3.18 -9.49
CA ARG A 90 -8.56 -4.11 -9.57
C ARG A 90 -8.58 -4.88 -10.89
N SER A 91 -9.32 -5.98 -10.91
CA SER A 91 -9.57 -6.69 -12.17
C SER A 91 -10.33 -5.78 -13.14
N GLY A 92 -9.89 -5.73 -14.41
CA GLY A 92 -10.44 -4.80 -15.42
C GLY A 92 -10.14 -3.32 -15.14
N GLY A 93 -9.36 -3.00 -14.11
CA GLY A 93 -8.85 -1.66 -13.85
C GLY A 93 -7.56 -1.37 -14.64
N PRO A 94 -7.04 -0.14 -14.54
CA PRO A 94 -5.81 0.28 -15.23
C PRO A 94 -4.55 -0.44 -14.72
N VAL A 95 -4.60 -0.98 -13.49
CA VAL A 95 -3.49 -1.74 -12.90
C VAL A 95 -4.04 -3.01 -12.26
N PRO A 96 -3.46 -4.20 -12.52
CA PRO A 96 -3.91 -5.41 -11.87
C PRO A 96 -3.73 -5.34 -10.34
N PRO A 97 -4.63 -5.96 -9.56
CA PRO A 97 -4.49 -6.05 -8.12
C PRO A 97 -3.29 -6.94 -7.76
N PRO A 98 -2.76 -6.83 -6.52
CA PRO A 98 -1.82 -7.82 -6.02
C PRO A 98 -2.46 -9.22 -6.04
N GLY A 99 -1.68 -10.23 -6.42
CA GLY A 99 -2.18 -11.60 -6.55
C GLY A 99 -2.69 -12.20 -5.23
N ILE A 100 -2.22 -11.68 -4.09
CA ILE A 100 -2.72 -12.01 -2.75
C ILE A 100 -2.76 -10.71 -1.94
N ALA A 101 -3.93 -10.37 -1.39
CA ALA A 101 -4.16 -9.15 -0.60
C ALA A 101 -4.75 -9.43 0.79
N THR A 102 -4.87 -10.71 1.16
CA THR A 102 -5.63 -11.14 2.34
C THR A 102 -4.86 -10.91 3.64
N HIS A 103 -5.53 -10.32 4.62
CA HIS A 103 -5.06 -10.21 6.00
C HIS A 103 -6.18 -10.64 6.97
N PRO A 104 -5.84 -10.97 8.23
CA PRO A 104 -6.84 -11.25 9.26
C PRO A 104 -7.84 -10.10 9.39
N GLN A 105 -9.13 -10.44 9.51
CA GLN A 105 -10.22 -9.46 9.66
C GLN A 105 -10.52 -9.16 11.12
N VAL A 106 -9.46 -9.09 11.92
CA VAL A 106 -9.53 -8.86 13.36
C VAL A 106 -8.82 -7.56 13.69
N ALA A 107 -9.34 -6.85 14.69
CA ALA A 107 -8.61 -5.73 15.26
C ALA A 107 -7.34 -6.24 15.94
N MET A 108 -6.23 -5.58 15.66
CA MET A 108 -4.92 -5.83 16.24
C MET A 108 -4.51 -4.62 17.09
N LEU A 109 -3.58 -4.82 18.01
CA LEU A 109 -2.93 -3.75 18.76
C LEU A 109 -1.53 -3.53 18.20
N ASN A 110 -1.21 -2.31 17.80
CA ASN A 110 0.15 -1.90 17.51
C ASN A 110 0.77 -1.24 18.76
N ILE A 111 1.74 -1.93 19.35
CA ILE A 111 2.47 -1.46 20.54
C ILE A 111 3.65 -0.54 20.21
N GLN A 112 4.00 -0.40 18.91
CA GLN A 112 5.06 0.49 18.45
C GLN A 112 4.52 1.90 18.33
N ALA A 113 5.24 2.89 18.85
CA ALA A 113 4.88 4.29 18.66
C ALA A 113 5.11 4.72 17.20
N PRO A 114 4.39 5.72 16.66
CA PRO A 114 4.55 6.18 15.27
C PRO A 114 5.97 6.59 14.85
N THR A 115 6.81 6.94 15.82
CA THR A 115 8.21 7.35 15.62
C THR A 115 9.18 6.17 15.60
N GLU A 116 8.76 4.98 16.01
CA GLU A 116 9.62 3.81 16.10
C GLU A 116 9.86 3.17 14.72
N PRO A 117 11.06 2.62 14.45
CA PRO A 117 11.38 1.97 13.18
C PRO A 117 10.44 0.82 12.80
N GLY A 118 9.83 0.17 13.79
CA GLY A 118 8.90 -0.95 13.64
C GLY A 118 7.44 -0.58 13.46
N PHE A 119 7.14 0.72 13.37
CA PHE A 119 5.76 1.17 13.24
C PHE A 119 5.13 0.80 11.89
N LEU A 120 4.11 -0.05 11.95
CA LEU A 120 3.22 -0.36 10.83
C LEU A 120 1.80 0.13 11.17
N PRO A 121 1.25 1.14 10.49
CA PRO A 121 -0.02 1.72 10.89
C PRO A 121 -1.18 0.72 10.73
N LEU A 122 -2.05 0.69 11.74
CA LEU A 122 -3.35 0.04 11.68
C LEU A 122 -4.43 1.08 11.48
N PHE A 123 -5.58 0.65 10.96
CA PHE A 123 -6.67 1.56 10.62
C PHE A 123 -7.98 1.17 11.31
N ASP A 124 -8.68 2.17 11.83
CA ASP A 124 -10.01 1.98 12.40
C ASP A 124 -11.10 1.91 11.30
N GLU A 125 -12.36 1.86 11.72
CA GLU A 125 -13.53 1.78 10.83
C GLU A 125 -13.79 3.08 10.04
N GLN A 126 -13.11 4.17 10.39
CA GLN A 126 -13.13 5.42 9.65
C GLN A 126 -11.94 5.52 8.69
N GLY A 127 -10.98 4.62 8.80
CA GLY A 127 -9.75 4.60 8.02
C GLY A 127 -8.64 5.48 8.59
N GLU A 128 -8.78 5.92 9.84
CA GLU A 128 -7.78 6.69 10.55
C GLU A 128 -6.73 5.79 11.17
N ILE A 129 -5.50 6.32 11.31
CA ILE A 129 -4.44 5.60 12.00
C ILE A 129 -4.83 5.48 13.48
N SER A 130 -4.87 4.25 13.97
CA SER A 130 -5.22 3.94 15.36
C SER A 130 -4.23 2.94 15.96
N PRO A 131 -3.92 3.02 17.27
CA PRO A 131 -3.19 1.97 17.98
C PRO A 131 -3.92 0.62 17.93
N THR A 132 -5.25 0.65 17.80
CA THR A 132 -6.08 -0.54 17.64
C THR A 132 -6.86 -0.48 16.34
N GLY A 133 -6.63 -1.44 15.44
CA GLY A 133 -7.23 -1.38 14.11
C GLY A 133 -6.89 -2.60 13.26
N ARG A 134 -7.26 -2.53 11.98
CA ARG A 134 -7.03 -3.60 11.01
C ARG A 134 -5.85 -3.24 10.11
N ILE A 135 -5.23 -4.28 9.54
CA ILE A 135 -4.26 -4.14 8.47
C ILE A 135 -4.99 -3.63 7.22
N GLY A 136 -4.35 -2.75 6.47
CA GLY A 136 -4.78 -2.34 5.14
C GLY A 136 -3.60 -2.17 4.20
N CYS A 137 -3.86 -1.81 2.95
CA CYS A 137 -2.84 -1.57 1.92
C CYS A 137 -1.75 -0.62 2.42
N ARG A 138 -2.16 0.47 3.09
CA ARG A 138 -1.26 1.49 3.67
C ARG A 138 -0.53 1.05 4.92
N THR A 139 -0.74 -0.15 5.46
CA THR A 139 0.07 -0.72 6.55
C THR A 139 1.47 -1.04 6.05
N CYS A 140 1.55 -1.71 4.90
CA CYS A 140 2.84 -2.10 4.30
C CYS A 140 3.28 -1.15 3.20
N HIS A 141 2.35 -0.68 2.35
CA HIS A 141 2.70 0.10 1.17
C HIS A 141 2.78 1.60 1.41
N LEU A 142 3.76 2.22 0.77
CA LEU A 142 4.03 3.66 0.74
C LEU A 142 3.63 4.21 -0.63
N THR A 143 2.51 4.93 -0.68
CA THR A 143 1.97 5.52 -1.93
C THR A 143 2.88 6.58 -2.54
N HIS A 144 3.73 7.22 -1.73
CA HIS A 144 4.75 8.18 -2.13
C HIS A 144 6.15 7.58 -2.21
N GLY A 145 6.29 6.28 -1.97
CA GLY A 145 7.56 5.58 -2.08
C GLY A 145 8.61 6.03 -1.06
N ARG A 146 9.88 5.75 -1.38
CA ARG A 146 11.06 6.09 -0.58
C ARG A 146 12.13 6.68 -1.48
N GLU A 147 12.95 7.55 -0.92
CA GLU A 147 14.16 8.03 -1.60
C GLU A 147 15.29 6.99 -1.54
N GLN A 148 15.35 6.24 -0.44
CA GLN A 148 16.32 5.17 -0.24
C GLN A 148 15.63 3.81 -0.28
N ALA A 149 16.27 2.86 -0.95
CA ALA A 149 15.79 1.48 -1.01
C ALA A 149 15.64 0.89 0.39
N ALA A 150 14.55 0.17 0.60
CA ALA A 150 14.34 -0.64 1.79
C ALA A 150 15.48 -1.66 1.91
N PRO A 151 16.07 -1.82 3.10
CA PRO A 151 16.93 -2.97 3.34
C PRO A 151 16.04 -4.21 3.32
N LEU A 152 16.13 -4.98 2.24
CA LEU A 152 15.34 -6.20 2.06
C LEU A 152 16.14 -7.42 2.48
N ALA A 153 15.53 -8.25 3.34
CA ALA A 153 16.10 -9.53 3.75
C ALA A 153 15.86 -10.67 2.73
N VAL A 154 15.36 -10.36 1.52
CA VAL A 154 14.92 -11.35 0.52
C VAL A 154 15.80 -11.32 -0.73
N ALA A 155 16.01 -12.48 -1.33
CA ALA A 155 16.72 -12.61 -2.60
C ALA A 155 15.91 -11.94 -3.73
N GLU A 156 16.58 -11.05 -4.47
CA GLU A 156 15.97 -10.28 -5.57
C GLU A 156 16.30 -10.86 -6.96
N GLN A 157 17.14 -11.91 -7.00
CA GLN A 157 17.61 -12.52 -8.24
C GLN A 157 16.45 -13.11 -9.04
N GLY A 158 16.36 -12.75 -10.32
CA GLY A 158 15.36 -13.28 -11.26
C GLY A 158 13.99 -12.60 -11.20
N LEU A 159 13.80 -11.58 -10.35
CA LEU A 159 12.54 -10.83 -10.29
C LEU A 159 12.45 -9.79 -11.43
N PRO A 160 11.26 -9.57 -12.01
CA PRO A 160 11.04 -8.46 -12.93
C PRO A 160 11.36 -7.11 -12.26
N GLU A 161 11.88 -6.15 -13.04
CA GLU A 161 12.30 -4.83 -12.52
C GLU A 161 11.19 -4.11 -11.73
N ARG A 162 9.95 -4.19 -12.24
CA ARG A 162 8.76 -3.64 -11.56
C ARG A 162 8.58 -4.21 -10.15
N GLU A 163 8.80 -5.52 -9.98
CA GLU A 163 8.63 -6.20 -8.71
C GLU A 163 9.78 -5.86 -7.74
N MET A 164 11.02 -5.82 -8.23
CA MET A 164 12.16 -5.35 -7.43
C MET A 164 11.94 -3.92 -6.94
N ARG A 165 11.48 -3.02 -7.81
CA ARG A 165 11.18 -1.62 -7.47
C ARG A 165 10.06 -1.51 -6.43
N ALA A 166 9.01 -2.31 -6.55
CA ALA A 166 7.94 -2.37 -5.55
C ALA A 166 8.48 -2.76 -4.16
N ARG A 167 9.35 -3.77 -4.10
CA ARG A 167 9.94 -4.22 -2.83
C ARG A 167 10.97 -3.23 -2.26
N ARG A 168 11.73 -2.53 -3.10
CA ARG A 168 12.74 -1.59 -2.61
C ARG A 168 12.13 -0.26 -2.20
N PHE A 169 11.13 0.24 -2.94
CA PHE A 169 10.72 1.64 -2.79
C PHE A 169 9.27 1.82 -2.36
N HIS A 170 8.38 0.84 -2.56
CA HIS A 170 6.97 0.98 -2.19
C HIS A 170 6.60 0.34 -0.84
N ILE A 171 7.53 -0.26 -0.10
CA ILE A 171 7.19 -0.91 1.18
C ILE A 171 7.95 -0.31 2.36
N ARG A 172 7.26 -0.26 3.51
CA ARG A 172 7.90 -0.01 4.80
C ARG A 172 8.92 -1.12 5.10
N THR A 173 9.97 -0.77 5.84
CA THR A 173 10.97 -1.75 6.26
C THR A 173 10.32 -2.73 7.23
N PHE A 174 10.53 -4.03 7.02
CA PHE A 174 10.16 -5.04 8.00
C PHE A 174 11.29 -5.17 9.03
N THR A 175 11.03 -4.79 10.28
CA THR A 175 11.97 -4.89 11.41
C THR A 175 11.63 -6.06 12.32
N GLY A 176 12.53 -6.43 13.24
CA GLY A 176 12.28 -7.53 14.20
C GLY A 176 11.10 -7.27 15.15
N ASP A 177 10.86 -6.03 15.52
CA ASP A 177 9.71 -5.63 16.34
C ASP A 177 8.68 -4.90 15.49
N ASN A 178 7.49 -5.48 15.32
CA ASN A 178 6.35 -4.88 14.62
C ASN A 178 5.05 -5.63 14.97
N VAL A 179 3.89 -5.15 14.46
CA VAL A 179 2.58 -5.75 14.73
C VAL A 179 2.47 -7.24 14.33
N CYS A 180 3.21 -7.67 13.30
CA CYS A 180 3.22 -9.05 12.85
C CYS A 180 3.98 -9.94 13.84
N THR A 181 5.11 -9.45 14.37
CA THR A 181 5.97 -10.21 15.29
C THR A 181 5.36 -10.34 16.68
N THR A 182 4.42 -9.47 17.05
CA THR A 182 3.61 -9.60 18.27
C THR A 182 2.87 -10.93 18.37
N CYS A 183 2.35 -11.45 17.25
CA CYS A 183 1.62 -12.73 17.24
C CYS A 183 2.43 -13.88 16.61
N HIS A 184 3.27 -13.58 15.63
CA HIS A 184 3.98 -14.60 14.86
C HIS A 184 5.43 -14.82 15.28
N GLY A 185 5.98 -13.97 16.15
CA GLY A 185 7.39 -14.02 16.56
C GLY A 185 8.33 -14.09 15.36
N ASN A 186 9.29 -15.02 15.44
CA ASN A 186 10.32 -15.22 14.40
C ASN A 186 9.75 -15.67 13.04
N ASP A 187 8.52 -16.20 13.00
CA ASP A 187 7.88 -16.63 11.75
C ASP A 187 7.25 -15.47 10.96
N ALA A 188 7.17 -14.28 11.55
CA ALA A 188 6.53 -13.12 10.93
C ALA A 188 7.18 -12.72 9.60
N LEU A 189 8.52 -12.79 9.51
CA LEU A 189 9.24 -12.48 8.27
C LEU A 189 8.91 -13.49 7.16
N ARG A 190 8.79 -14.79 7.49
CA ARG A 190 8.38 -15.83 6.53
C ARG A 190 6.98 -15.54 6.00
N ARG A 191 6.03 -15.20 6.88
CA ARG A 191 4.67 -14.81 6.48
C ARG A 191 4.64 -13.55 5.62
N PHE A 192 5.43 -12.53 5.97
CA PHE A 192 5.56 -11.32 5.14
C PHE A 192 6.04 -11.66 3.73
N ILE A 193 7.08 -12.49 3.63
CA ILE A 193 7.66 -12.88 2.35
C ILE A 193 6.70 -13.74 1.52
N TYR A 194 5.80 -14.51 2.13
CA TYR A 194 4.78 -15.27 1.39
C TYR A 194 3.95 -14.39 0.43
N PHE A 195 3.58 -13.18 0.85
CA PHE A 195 2.83 -12.26 0.01
C PHE A 195 3.69 -11.60 -1.07
N HIS A 196 4.99 -11.42 -0.82
CA HIS A 196 5.85 -10.70 -1.72
C HIS A 196 6.62 -11.59 -2.70
N ASP A 197 6.96 -12.83 -2.36
CA ASP A 197 7.77 -13.75 -3.17
C ASP A 197 6.98 -15.00 -3.58
N ALA A 198 6.55 -15.03 -4.84
CA ALA A 198 5.79 -16.14 -5.40
C ALA A 198 6.57 -17.47 -5.35
N ALA A 199 7.89 -17.45 -5.54
CA ALA A 199 8.72 -18.67 -5.51
C ALA A 199 8.74 -19.31 -4.12
N ARG A 200 8.57 -18.51 -3.05
CA ARG A 200 8.49 -19.00 -1.67
C ARG A 200 7.10 -19.48 -1.25
N ARG A 201 6.09 -19.35 -2.11
CA ARG A 201 4.75 -19.91 -1.88
C ARG A 201 4.70 -21.41 -2.21
N THR A 202 5.55 -21.84 -3.13
CA THR A 202 5.65 -23.22 -3.60
C THR A 202 7.04 -23.76 -3.33
N GLY A 203 7.20 -24.37 -2.16
CA GLY A 203 8.41 -25.09 -1.78
C GLY A 203 8.10 -26.10 -0.68
N PRO A 204 8.91 -27.16 -0.52
CA PRO A 204 8.76 -28.07 0.61
C PRO A 204 8.72 -27.26 1.91
N ILE A 205 7.75 -27.53 2.79
CA ILE A 205 7.78 -27.03 4.17
C ILE A 205 8.88 -27.85 4.87
N ASP A 206 10.13 -27.44 4.70
CA ASP A 206 11.22 -28.04 5.45
C ASP A 206 11.08 -27.53 6.89
N GLY A 207 10.59 -28.40 7.78
CA GLY A 207 10.29 -28.10 9.19
C GLY A 207 11.52 -27.86 10.05
N ARG A 208 12.63 -27.43 9.46
CA ARG A 208 13.88 -27.14 10.17
C ARG A 208 14.01 -25.63 10.35
N PRO A 209 14.28 -25.16 11.58
CA PRO A 209 14.62 -23.75 11.80
C PRO A 209 15.87 -23.42 10.98
N ARG A 210 15.79 -22.35 10.19
CA ARG A 210 16.95 -21.67 9.61
C ARG A 210 17.39 -20.55 10.53
#